data_AF-A0A4Q2SEE1-F1
#
_entry.id   AF-A0A4Q2SEE1-F1
#
_cell.length_a   1.000
_cell.length_b   1.000
_cell.length_c   1.000
_cell.angle_alpha   90.00
_cell.angle_beta   90.00
_cell.angle_gamma   90.00
#
_symmetry.space_group_name_H-M   'P 1'
#
loop_
_entity.id
_entity.type
_entity.pdbx_description
1 polymer ?
#
loop_
_entity_poly.entity_id
_entity_poly.type
_entity_poly.pdbx_seq_one_letter_code
_entity_poly.pdbx_strand_id
1 'polypeptide(L)'
;MAHLAEPHDAAPGAADDRAPGEGELASLVRRWVGVRRSGAAVRVAQAPATAPVRSESEPVPEPVPEPAPESDPATEAPLAMRSVARAEASGERAPRIPALPSRPTAEDTEHATRLAVLIDARRVSEDVAAGLLTRLGDRGSVNVCRAYADWRRSDLGTWVERLRRQGLHSFHQFGDGDDQALVALAIDAVDIAREASVDEVVLAGDMTSMLPLVHRLHGAGVRVVVVGPAHTPHDVRAACDEFLDEDSLLGEPAAPAGRHRA
;
A
#
# COMPACT_ATOMS: atom_id res chain seq x y z
N MET A 1 -66.02 26.74 0.09
CA MET A 1 -65.42 25.47 -0.38
C MET A 1 -64.20 25.87 -1.20
N ALA A 2 -62.96 25.92 -0.71
CA ALA A 2 -62.12 24.92 -0.02
C ALA A 2 -61.92 23.63 -0.82
N HIS A 3 -60.75 23.51 -1.48
CA HIS A 3 -59.72 22.44 -1.41
C HIS A 3 -59.01 22.22 -2.76
N LEU A 4 -57.71 22.55 -2.89
CA LEU A 4 -56.45 21.75 -2.71
C LEU A 4 -55.87 21.35 -4.09
N ALA A 5 -54.68 21.84 -4.51
CA ALA A 5 -53.32 21.28 -4.29
C ALA A 5 -53.11 19.94 -5.05
N GLU A 6 -52.09 19.65 -5.87
CA GLU A 6 -50.68 20.09 -6.06
C GLU A 6 -50.14 19.59 -7.44
N PRO A 7 -48.90 19.95 -7.85
CA PRO A 7 -48.24 19.54 -9.10
C PRO A 7 -47.20 18.39 -8.93
N HIS A 8 -47.08 17.51 -9.94
CA HIS A 8 -46.00 16.52 -10.14
C HIS A 8 -46.03 16.15 -11.64
N ASP A 9 -44.95 15.98 -12.40
CA ASP A 9 -43.60 15.56 -12.05
C ASP A 9 -42.65 15.96 -13.21
N ALA A 10 -41.45 16.44 -12.87
CA ALA A 10 -40.40 16.80 -13.81
C ALA A 10 -39.41 15.64 -13.91
N ALA A 11 -39.32 15.01 -15.08
CA ALA A 11 -38.36 13.94 -15.32
C ALA A 11 -36.91 14.46 -15.17
N PRO A 12 -36.01 13.70 -14.52
CA PRO A 12 -34.62 14.11 -14.33
C PRO A 12 -33.83 14.02 -15.65
N GLY A 13 -33.00 15.04 -15.86
CA GLY A 13 -32.17 15.20 -17.06
C GLY A 13 -31.22 14.03 -17.28
N ALA A 14 -31.22 13.51 -18.50
CA ALA A 14 -30.19 12.63 -19.01
C ALA A 14 -28.84 13.35 -18.94
N ALA A 15 -27.89 12.80 -18.19
CA ALA A 15 -26.49 13.19 -18.29
C ALA A 15 -26.00 12.82 -19.70
N ASP A 16 -25.56 13.81 -20.47
CA ASP A 16 -25.00 13.64 -21.81
C ASP A 16 -23.65 12.92 -21.68
N ASP A 17 -23.64 11.61 -21.95
CA ASP A 17 -22.48 10.72 -21.85
C ASP A 17 -21.59 10.84 -23.11
N ARG A 18 -21.31 12.08 -23.54
CA ARG A 18 -20.43 12.36 -24.67
C ARG A 18 -18.99 12.50 -24.20
N ALA A 19 -18.10 11.79 -24.87
CA ALA A 19 -16.66 11.93 -24.68
C ALA A 19 -16.25 13.41 -24.86
N PRO A 20 -15.45 13.98 -23.94
CA PRO A 20 -15.09 15.39 -23.97
C PRO A 20 -14.35 15.70 -25.27
N GLY A 21 -14.70 16.82 -25.90
CA GLY A 21 -14.04 17.27 -27.11
C GLY A 21 -12.56 17.57 -26.87
N GLU A 22 -11.73 17.51 -27.90
CA GLU A 22 -10.27 17.69 -27.81
C GLU A 22 -9.85 19.00 -27.11
N GLY A 23 -10.64 20.08 -27.27
CA GLY A 23 -10.44 21.35 -26.58
C GLY A 23 -10.82 21.33 -25.08
N GLU A 24 -11.73 20.45 -24.69
CA GLU A 24 -12.15 20.26 -23.30
C GLU A 24 -11.12 19.43 -22.53
N LEU A 25 -10.58 18.38 -23.14
CA LEU A 25 -9.43 17.64 -22.62
C LEU A 25 -8.20 18.53 -22.46
N ALA A 26 -7.88 19.35 -23.46
CA ALA A 26 -6.77 20.31 -23.36
C ALA A 26 -6.99 21.34 -22.24
N SER A 27 -8.24 21.71 -21.96
CA SER A 27 -8.61 22.64 -20.89
C SER A 27 -8.53 21.97 -19.51
N LEU A 28 -8.94 20.70 -19.40
CA LEU A 28 -8.81 19.88 -18.20
C LEU A 28 -7.33 19.65 -17.85
N VAL A 29 -6.50 19.30 -18.84
CA VAL A 29 -5.05 19.14 -18.64
C VAL A 29 -4.41 20.46 -18.23
N ARG A 30 -4.76 21.60 -18.84
CA ARG A 30 -4.25 22.92 -18.42
C ARG A 30 -4.70 23.30 -17.01
N ARG A 31 -5.94 22.99 -16.64
CA ARG A 31 -6.44 23.21 -15.28
C ARG A 31 -5.69 22.33 -14.28
N TRP A 32 -5.43 21.08 -14.61
CA TRP A 32 -4.69 20.16 -13.75
C TRP A 32 -3.21 20.55 -13.60
N VAL A 33 -2.55 20.92 -14.70
CA VAL A 33 -1.16 21.41 -14.70
C VAL A 33 -1.05 22.79 -14.00
N GLY A 34 -2.10 23.62 -14.06
CA GLY A 34 -2.16 24.95 -13.46
C GLY A 34 -2.52 24.98 -11.97
N VAL A 35 -3.06 23.91 -11.39
CA VAL A 35 -3.38 23.84 -9.95
C VAL A 35 -2.13 23.44 -9.17
N ARG A 36 -1.17 24.37 -9.10
CA ARG A 36 -0.21 24.48 -8.00
C ARG A 36 0.11 25.94 -7.74
N ARG A 37 -0.63 26.53 -6.78
CA ARG A 37 -0.17 27.54 -5.82
C ARG A 37 -1.36 28.02 -4.99
N SER A 38 -1.62 27.31 -3.90
CA SER A 38 -2.17 27.89 -2.67
C SER A 38 -2.18 26.78 -1.63
N GLY A 39 -1.26 26.85 -0.66
CA GLY A 39 -1.33 26.05 0.56
C GLY A 39 -2.49 26.54 1.43
N ALA A 40 -3.71 26.22 1.02
CA ALA A 40 -4.89 26.41 1.85
C ALA A 40 -5.06 25.16 2.71
N ALA A 41 -4.73 25.28 4.00
CA ALA A 41 -5.06 24.28 4.99
C ALA A 41 -6.58 24.02 4.95
N VAL A 42 -6.97 22.79 4.63
CA VAL A 42 -8.36 22.34 4.75
C VAL A 42 -8.71 22.35 6.23
N ARG A 43 -9.52 23.32 6.65
CA ARG A 43 -10.16 23.28 7.97
C ARG A 43 -11.30 22.28 7.92
N VAL A 44 -11.16 21.20 8.68
CA VAL A 44 -12.26 20.27 8.96
C VAL A 44 -13.29 21.03 9.79
N ALA A 45 -14.50 21.19 9.26
CA ALA A 45 -15.61 21.74 10.02
C ALA A 45 -16.03 20.73 11.10
N GLN A 46 -15.99 21.15 12.37
CA GLN A 46 -16.57 20.37 13.46
C GLN A 46 -18.10 20.32 13.30
N ALA A 47 -18.65 19.11 13.41
CA ALA A 47 -20.09 18.89 13.49
C ALA A 47 -20.67 19.56 14.76
N PRO A 48 -21.90 20.10 14.72
CA PRO A 48 -22.51 20.74 15.88
C PRO A 48 -22.80 19.71 16.98
N ALA A 49 -22.48 20.09 18.21
CA ALA A 49 -22.73 19.29 19.41
C ALA A 49 -24.24 19.07 19.61
N THR A 50 -24.64 17.80 19.67
CA THR A 50 -25.98 17.38 20.11
C THR A 50 -26.13 17.62 21.61
N ALA A 51 -27.21 18.29 22.00
CA ALA A 51 -27.56 18.55 23.39
C ALA A 51 -27.90 17.24 24.15
N PRO A 52 -27.58 17.13 25.45
CA PRO A 52 -27.79 15.90 26.18
C PRO A 52 -29.27 15.70 26.54
N VAL A 53 -29.75 14.49 26.28
CA VAL A 53 -31.02 13.95 26.79
C VAL A 53 -30.91 13.82 28.32
N ARG A 54 -31.94 14.30 29.04
CA ARG A 54 -32.06 14.16 30.49
C ARG A 54 -32.46 12.73 30.82
N SER A 55 -31.58 11.99 31.50
CA SER A 55 -31.92 10.68 32.08
C SER A 55 -32.56 10.88 33.45
N GLU A 56 -33.78 10.38 33.59
CA GLU A 56 -34.47 10.21 34.86
C GLU A 56 -33.80 9.10 35.70
N SER A 57 -34.00 9.22 37.00
CA SER A 57 -33.22 8.63 38.08
C SER A 57 -33.46 7.13 38.30
N GLU A 58 -32.38 6.38 38.52
CA GLU A 58 -32.41 5.09 39.23
C GLU A 58 -31.76 5.22 40.62
N PRO A 59 -32.22 4.45 41.63
CA PRO A 59 -31.84 4.63 43.02
C PRO A 59 -30.47 4.06 43.36
N VAL A 60 -29.82 4.75 44.30
CA VAL A 60 -28.47 4.51 44.86
C VAL A 60 -28.45 3.23 45.72
N PRO A 61 -27.47 2.31 45.54
CA PRO A 61 -27.10 1.35 46.57
C PRO A 61 -26.04 1.93 47.53
N GLU A 62 -26.21 1.64 48.83
CA GLU A 62 -25.39 2.09 49.96
C GLU A 62 -23.90 1.64 49.90
N PRO A 63 -22.98 2.35 50.59
CA PRO A 63 -21.55 2.10 50.50
C PRO A 63 -21.12 0.86 51.30
N VAL A 64 -20.38 -0.03 50.65
CA VAL A 64 -19.64 -1.13 51.30
C VAL A 64 -18.29 -0.58 51.82
N PRO A 65 -17.88 -0.86 53.07
CA PRO A 65 -16.65 -0.32 53.64
C PRO A 65 -15.38 -0.98 53.06
N GLU A 66 -14.37 -0.15 52.76
CA GLU A 66 -12.99 -0.58 52.44
C GLU A 66 -12.31 -1.21 53.66
N PRO A 67 -11.49 -2.28 53.50
CA PRO A 67 -10.47 -2.62 54.47
C PRO A 67 -9.17 -1.83 54.21
N ALA A 68 -8.64 -1.26 55.29
CA ALA A 68 -7.40 -0.51 55.39
C ALA A 68 -6.14 -1.39 55.23
N PRO A 69 -4.92 -0.80 55.12
CA PRO A 69 -3.74 -1.46 54.57
C PRO A 69 -2.96 -2.26 55.63
N GLU A 70 -2.48 -3.44 55.26
CA GLU A 70 -1.42 -4.13 56.00
C GLU A 70 -0.13 -4.12 55.19
N SER A 71 0.92 -3.66 55.86
CA SER A 71 2.26 -3.38 55.36
C SER A 71 3.24 -4.47 55.80
N ASP A 72 3.89 -5.12 54.80
CA ASP A 72 5.28 -5.63 54.70
C ASP A 72 5.85 -6.57 55.80
N PRO A 73 7.02 -7.23 55.65
CA PRO A 73 7.93 -7.39 54.50
C PRO A 73 8.44 -8.83 54.28
N ALA A 74 8.89 -9.19 53.07
CA ALA A 74 9.87 -10.27 52.91
C ALA A 74 10.73 -10.08 51.64
N THR A 75 11.97 -9.70 51.91
CA THR A 75 13.15 -9.76 51.06
C THR A 75 13.33 -11.14 50.43
N GLU A 76 13.35 -11.23 49.10
CA GLU A 76 14.18 -12.22 48.40
C GLU A 76 14.94 -11.57 47.23
N ALA A 77 16.24 -11.83 47.26
CA ALA A 77 17.27 -11.35 46.36
C ALA A 77 17.17 -12.01 44.96
N PRO A 78 17.85 -11.47 43.92
CA PRO A 78 17.54 -11.81 42.54
C PRO A 78 18.03 -13.20 42.17
N LEU A 79 17.14 -14.02 41.63
CA LEU A 79 17.48 -15.24 40.91
C LEU A 79 18.34 -14.89 39.69
N ALA A 80 19.62 -15.19 39.80
CA ALA A 80 20.60 -15.09 38.72
C ALA A 80 20.14 -15.91 37.51
N MET A 81 19.73 -15.22 36.43
CA MET A 81 19.68 -15.85 35.11
C MET A 81 21.11 -16.11 34.64
N ARG A 82 21.50 -17.38 34.78
CA ARG A 82 22.68 -17.95 34.18
C ARG A 82 22.67 -17.66 32.67
N SER A 83 23.77 -17.07 32.21
CA SER A 83 24.23 -17.08 30.82
C SER A 83 23.97 -18.46 30.21
N VAL A 84 23.01 -18.52 29.29
CA VAL A 84 22.89 -19.63 28.36
C VAL A 84 23.95 -19.42 27.30
N ALA A 85 24.99 -20.24 27.39
CA ALA A 85 26.03 -20.36 26.42
C ALA A 85 25.44 -20.55 25.01
N ARG A 86 26.09 -19.88 24.06
CA ARG A 86 25.89 -19.95 22.61
C ARG A 86 25.80 -21.41 22.15
N ALA A 87 24.59 -21.86 21.85
CA ALA A 87 24.36 -23.07 21.07
C ALA A 87 24.49 -22.68 19.59
N GLU A 88 25.66 -22.96 18.99
CA GLU A 88 25.76 -23.03 17.54
C GLU A 88 25.08 -24.33 17.11
N ALA A 89 23.86 -24.19 16.56
CA ALA A 89 23.09 -25.29 15.99
C ALA A 89 22.51 -24.84 14.65
N SER A 90 22.69 -25.72 13.67
CA SER A 90 22.37 -25.62 12.25
C SER A 90 21.06 -24.91 11.88
N GLY A 91 21.18 -23.94 10.97
CA GLY A 91 20.61 -24.09 9.64
C GLY A 91 19.10 -24.27 9.47
N GLU A 92 18.26 -23.47 10.12
CA GLU A 92 16.93 -23.13 9.58
C GLU A 92 16.56 -21.72 10.07
N ARG A 93 16.70 -20.71 9.20
CA ARG A 93 16.47 -19.31 9.55
C ARG A 93 14.96 -19.04 9.50
N ALA A 94 14.34 -18.86 10.67
CA ALA A 94 12.96 -18.40 10.77
C ALA A 94 12.76 -17.13 9.90
N PRO A 95 11.62 -16.99 9.20
CA PRO A 95 11.38 -15.82 8.37
C PRO A 95 11.46 -14.57 9.24
N ARG A 96 12.44 -13.69 8.93
CA ARG A 96 12.60 -12.43 9.66
C ARG A 96 11.45 -11.53 9.25
N ILE A 97 10.61 -11.18 10.22
CA ILE A 97 9.59 -10.14 10.04
C ILE A 97 10.34 -8.85 9.67
N PRO A 98 9.99 -8.19 8.54
CA PRO A 98 10.64 -6.94 8.15
C PRO A 98 10.51 -5.89 9.26
N ALA A 99 11.61 -5.21 9.57
CA ALA A 99 11.59 -4.12 10.54
C ALA A 99 10.65 -3.00 10.06
N LEU A 100 9.80 -2.49 10.95
CA LEU A 100 8.92 -1.36 10.64
C LEU A 100 9.76 -0.14 10.25
N PRO A 101 9.31 0.66 9.28
CA PRO A 101 10.06 1.83 8.87
C PRO A 101 10.10 2.92 9.96
N SER A 102 11.31 3.32 10.33
CA SER A 102 11.58 4.52 11.11
C SER A 102 11.61 5.74 10.19
N ARG A 103 11.21 6.90 10.70
CA ARG A 103 11.42 8.17 9.99
C ARG A 103 12.92 8.52 10.01
N PRO A 104 13.56 8.80 8.86
CA PRO A 104 14.97 9.14 8.84
C PRO A 104 15.31 10.34 9.70
N THR A 105 16.30 10.19 10.57
CA THR A 105 17.02 11.31 11.17
C THR A 105 18.29 11.60 10.38
N ALA A 106 18.74 12.85 10.39
CA ALA A 106 19.89 13.30 9.60
C ALA A 106 21.24 12.60 9.95
N GLU A 107 21.27 11.78 11.00
CA GLU A 107 22.47 11.14 11.55
C GLU A 107 22.58 9.64 11.23
N ASP A 108 21.56 9.04 10.60
CA ASP A 108 21.52 7.60 10.35
C ASP A 108 22.43 7.22 9.17
N THR A 109 23.60 6.67 9.50
CA THR A 109 24.67 6.34 8.55
C THR A 109 24.44 4.99 7.82
N GLU A 110 23.44 4.19 8.24
CA GLU A 110 22.97 3.00 7.53
C GLU A 110 21.43 3.00 7.47
N HIS A 111 20.87 3.72 6.51
CA HIS A 111 19.44 3.60 6.19
C HIS A 111 19.21 2.35 5.35
N ALA A 112 18.45 1.38 5.89
CA ALA A 112 17.94 0.27 5.07
C ALA A 112 17.13 0.85 3.90
N THR A 113 17.42 0.41 2.67
CA THR A 113 16.73 0.87 1.45
C THR A 113 15.22 0.78 1.65
N ARG A 114 14.51 1.89 1.49
CA ARG A 114 13.06 1.94 1.68
C ARG A 114 12.38 1.57 0.37
N LEU A 115 11.62 0.48 0.40
CA LEU A 115 10.98 -0.08 -0.78
C LEU A 115 9.47 0.22 -0.78
N ALA A 116 8.94 0.58 -1.94
CA ALA A 116 7.51 0.49 -2.24
C ALA A 116 7.27 -0.67 -3.20
N VAL A 117 6.45 -1.64 -2.81
CA VAL A 117 6.06 -2.80 -3.62
C VAL A 117 4.60 -2.65 -4.00
N LEU A 118 4.34 -2.54 -5.30
CA LEU A 118 3.02 -2.32 -5.86
C LEU A 118 2.72 -3.45 -6.86
N ILE A 119 1.64 -4.20 -6.62
CA ILE A 119 1.34 -5.45 -7.33
C ILE A 119 -0.04 -5.39 -7.96
N ASP A 120 -0.13 -5.63 -9.27
CA ASP A 120 -1.39 -5.97 -9.92
C ASP A 120 -1.74 -7.44 -9.63
N ALA A 121 -2.62 -7.66 -8.65
CA ALA A 121 -2.97 -9.00 -8.18
C ALA A 121 -3.84 -9.80 -9.16
N ARG A 122 -4.31 -9.18 -10.26
CA ARG A 122 -4.98 -9.91 -11.35
C ARG A 122 -3.99 -10.53 -12.33
N ARG A 123 -2.83 -9.90 -12.48
CA ARG A 123 -1.78 -10.30 -13.45
C ARG A 123 -0.69 -11.13 -12.78
N VAL A 124 -0.44 -10.89 -11.50
CA VAL A 124 0.58 -11.58 -10.70
C VAL A 124 -0.09 -12.60 -9.81
N SER A 125 0.44 -13.83 -9.77
CA SER A 125 -0.05 -14.86 -8.85
C SER A 125 0.42 -14.61 -7.41
N GLU A 126 -0.29 -15.14 -6.43
CA GLU A 126 0.12 -14.96 -5.04
C GLU A 126 1.46 -15.62 -4.68
N ASP A 127 1.88 -16.65 -5.43
CA ASP A 127 3.16 -17.33 -5.23
C ASP A 127 4.32 -16.51 -5.80
N VAL A 128 4.14 -15.86 -6.96
CA VAL A 128 5.12 -14.89 -7.47
C VAL A 128 5.27 -13.73 -6.49
N ALA A 129 4.17 -13.21 -5.96
CA ALA A 129 4.21 -12.15 -4.94
C ALA A 129 4.96 -12.60 -3.67
N ALA A 130 4.75 -13.85 -3.24
CA ALA A 130 5.49 -14.42 -2.11
C ALA A 130 7.00 -14.54 -2.38
N GLY A 131 7.38 -15.03 -3.56
CA GLY A 131 8.76 -15.12 -4.00
C GLY A 131 9.42 -13.75 -4.10
N LEU A 132 8.69 -12.76 -4.63
CA LEU A 132 9.12 -11.37 -4.71
C LEU A 132 9.46 -10.81 -3.32
N LEU A 133 8.52 -10.89 -2.37
CA LEU A 133 8.73 -10.36 -1.02
C LEU A 133 9.88 -11.08 -0.29
N THR A 134 10.03 -12.38 -0.53
CA THR A 134 11.17 -13.15 0.00
C THR A 134 12.50 -12.63 -0.57
N ARG A 135 12.57 -12.40 -1.88
CA ARG A 135 13.75 -11.85 -2.56
C ARG A 135 14.09 -10.43 -2.11
N LEU A 136 13.08 -9.62 -1.79
CA LEU A 136 13.27 -8.24 -1.31
C LEU A 136 13.66 -8.16 0.17
N GLY A 137 13.46 -9.24 0.95
CA GLY A 137 13.75 -9.26 2.40
C GLY A 137 15.20 -8.95 2.78
N ASP A 138 16.15 -9.23 1.89
CA ASP A 138 17.58 -8.90 2.09
C ASP A 138 17.99 -7.56 1.46
N ARG A 139 17.09 -6.90 0.70
CA ARG A 139 17.38 -5.65 -0.02
C ARG A 139 17.15 -4.40 0.83
N GLY A 140 16.16 -4.43 1.70
CA GLY A 140 15.78 -3.29 2.50
C GLY A 140 14.46 -3.47 3.24
N SER A 141 13.90 -2.36 3.73
CA SER A 141 12.63 -2.35 4.42
C SER A 141 11.50 -2.07 3.43
N VAL A 142 10.49 -2.96 3.39
CA VAL A 142 9.28 -2.73 2.61
C VAL A 142 8.35 -1.80 3.39
N ASN A 143 8.36 -0.51 3.03
CA ASN A 143 7.60 0.53 3.71
C ASN A 143 6.18 0.64 3.18
N VAL A 144 6.00 0.38 1.89
CA VAL A 144 4.71 0.37 1.23
C VAL A 144 4.57 -0.96 0.52
N CYS A 145 3.47 -1.68 0.78
CA CYS A 145 3.20 -2.98 0.19
C CYS A 145 1.71 -3.04 -0.19
N ARG A 146 1.40 -2.89 -1.48
CA ARG A 146 0.02 -2.75 -1.98
C ARG A 146 -0.26 -3.76 -3.06
N ALA A 147 -1.44 -4.38 -2.99
CA ALA A 147 -1.98 -5.23 -4.04
C ALA A 147 -3.25 -4.59 -4.59
N TYR A 148 -3.38 -4.48 -5.92
CA TYR A 148 -4.48 -3.82 -6.61
C TYR A 148 -5.31 -4.85 -7.36
N ALA A 149 -6.61 -4.89 -7.10
CA ALA A 149 -7.55 -5.73 -7.84
C ALA A 149 -9.01 -5.37 -7.53
N ASP A 150 -9.95 -5.91 -8.32
CA ASP A 150 -11.34 -6.04 -7.90
C ASP A 150 -11.48 -7.26 -6.96
N TRP A 151 -11.37 -7.01 -5.66
CA TRP A 151 -11.48 -8.03 -4.61
C TRP A 151 -12.85 -8.73 -4.49
N ARG A 152 -13.86 -8.37 -5.31
CA ARG A 152 -15.12 -9.13 -5.40
C ARG A 152 -14.99 -10.37 -6.27
N ARG A 153 -13.93 -10.45 -7.08
CA ARG A 153 -13.72 -11.59 -7.97
C ARG A 153 -13.40 -12.86 -7.18
N SER A 154 -14.03 -13.96 -7.58
CA SER A 154 -13.90 -15.26 -6.91
C SER A 154 -12.54 -15.93 -7.14
N ASP A 155 -11.84 -15.59 -8.22
CA ASP A 155 -10.52 -16.13 -8.58
C ASP A 155 -9.38 -15.60 -7.70
N LEU A 156 -9.63 -14.56 -6.90
CA LEU A 156 -8.66 -13.98 -5.95
C LEU A 156 -8.79 -14.56 -4.53
N GLY A 157 -9.51 -15.67 -4.35
CA GLY A 157 -9.72 -16.28 -3.04
C GLY A 157 -8.41 -16.69 -2.35
N THR A 158 -7.44 -17.17 -3.10
CA THR A 158 -6.11 -17.58 -2.62
C THR A 158 -5.26 -16.40 -2.13
N TRP A 159 -5.42 -15.23 -2.74
CA TRP A 159 -4.75 -14.00 -2.32
C TRP A 159 -5.14 -13.57 -0.90
N VAL A 160 -6.38 -13.82 -0.45
CA VAL A 160 -6.85 -13.38 0.88
C VAL A 160 -5.97 -13.90 2.01
N GLU A 161 -5.56 -15.17 1.93
CA GLU A 161 -4.68 -15.77 2.93
C GLU A 161 -3.27 -15.17 2.88
N ARG A 162 -2.76 -14.92 1.67
CA ARG A 162 -1.43 -14.35 1.45
C ARG A 162 -1.33 -12.90 1.89
N LEU A 163 -2.34 -12.08 1.59
CA LEU A 163 -2.44 -10.69 2.03
C LEU A 163 -2.22 -10.56 3.54
N ARG A 164 -2.90 -11.42 4.31
CA ARG A 164 -2.80 -11.46 5.78
C ARG A 164 -1.43 -11.89 6.28
N ARG A 165 -0.83 -12.92 5.66
CA ARG A 165 0.46 -13.49 6.09
C ARG A 165 1.64 -12.57 5.78
N GLN A 166 1.55 -11.79 4.70
CA GLN A 166 2.67 -11.01 4.16
C GLN A 166 2.56 -9.50 4.40
N GLY A 167 1.51 -9.04 5.08
CA GLY A 167 1.32 -7.62 5.38
C GLY A 167 1.01 -6.76 4.15
N LEU A 168 0.46 -7.36 3.10
CA LEU A 168 0.03 -6.63 1.89
C LEU A 168 -1.28 -5.92 2.17
N HIS A 169 -1.35 -4.64 1.81
CA HIS A 169 -2.59 -3.88 1.88
C HIS A 169 -3.38 -4.08 0.58
N SER A 170 -4.63 -4.53 0.70
CA SER A 170 -5.54 -4.69 -0.43
C SER A 170 -6.14 -3.34 -0.86
N PHE A 171 -5.92 -2.95 -2.11
CA PHE A 171 -6.50 -1.77 -2.75
C PHE A 171 -7.57 -2.20 -3.74
N HIS A 172 -8.82 -1.89 -3.44
CA HIS A 172 -9.95 -2.28 -4.26
C HIS A 172 -10.14 -1.34 -5.44
N GLN A 173 -10.28 -1.91 -6.64
CA GLN A 173 -10.59 -1.16 -7.86
C GLN A 173 -11.90 -1.66 -8.45
N PHE A 174 -12.81 -0.71 -8.76
CA PHE A 174 -14.13 -1.01 -9.26
C PHE A 174 -14.17 -1.01 -10.78
N GLY A 175 -14.18 -2.19 -11.37
CA GLY A 175 -14.71 -2.36 -12.72
C GLY A 175 -14.09 -3.48 -13.53
N ASP A 176 -14.75 -3.76 -14.64
CA ASP A 176 -14.51 -4.95 -15.45
C ASP A 176 -13.36 -4.77 -16.45
N GLY A 177 -12.78 -3.57 -16.53
CA GLY A 177 -11.69 -3.25 -17.44
C GLY A 177 -10.38 -3.91 -17.00
N ASP A 178 -9.60 -4.40 -17.96
CA ASP A 178 -8.38 -5.17 -17.68
C ASP A 178 -7.27 -4.40 -16.97
N ASP A 179 -7.25 -3.07 -17.13
CA ASP A 179 -6.11 -2.25 -16.71
C ASP A 179 -6.42 -1.28 -15.55
N GLN A 180 -7.60 -1.35 -14.94
CA GLN A 180 -7.93 -0.41 -13.84
C GLN A 180 -7.00 -0.53 -12.64
N ALA A 181 -6.64 -1.77 -12.27
CA ALA A 181 -5.66 -2.06 -11.23
C ALA A 181 -4.29 -1.45 -11.58
N LEU A 182 -3.87 -1.63 -12.83
CA LEU A 182 -2.62 -1.10 -13.36
C LEU A 182 -2.58 0.44 -13.35
N VAL A 183 -3.68 1.11 -13.74
CA VAL A 183 -3.78 2.58 -13.70
C VAL A 183 -3.73 3.10 -12.26
N ALA A 184 -4.47 2.49 -11.34
CA ALA A 184 -4.44 2.88 -9.93
C ALA A 184 -3.03 2.69 -9.32
N LEU A 185 -2.38 1.58 -9.63
CA LEU A 185 -1.01 1.29 -9.27
C LEU A 185 -0.05 2.36 -9.81
N ALA A 186 -0.21 2.76 -11.07
CA ALA A 186 0.64 3.78 -11.68
C ALA A 186 0.51 5.16 -11.03
N ILE A 187 -0.72 5.55 -10.67
CA ILE A 187 -0.98 6.80 -9.95
C ILE A 187 -0.27 6.78 -8.59
N ASP A 188 -0.49 5.71 -7.82
CA ASP A 188 0.13 5.54 -6.51
C ASP A 188 1.66 5.52 -6.58
N ALA A 189 2.24 4.85 -7.60
CA ALA A 189 3.68 4.82 -7.81
C ALA A 189 4.27 6.23 -7.96
N VAL A 190 3.61 7.09 -8.74
CA VAL A 190 4.05 8.48 -8.93
C VAL A 190 3.91 9.27 -7.65
N ASP A 191 2.81 9.14 -6.92
CA ASP A 191 2.58 9.89 -5.68
C ASP A 191 3.59 9.48 -4.58
N ILE A 192 3.81 8.18 -4.41
CA ILE A 192 4.83 7.65 -3.48
C ILE A 192 6.22 8.17 -3.82
N ALA A 193 6.61 8.13 -5.11
CA ALA A 193 7.91 8.64 -5.54
C ALA A 193 8.05 10.15 -5.29
N ARG A 194 6.96 10.92 -5.46
CA ARG A 194 6.96 12.37 -5.25
C ARG A 194 7.02 12.78 -3.79
N GLU A 195 6.52 11.94 -2.88
CA GLU A 195 6.61 12.17 -1.44
C GLU A 195 8.02 11.93 -0.88
N ALA A 196 8.95 11.39 -1.69
CA ALA A 196 10.33 11.06 -1.32
C ALA A 196 10.43 10.14 -0.08
N SER A 197 9.40 9.32 0.12
CA SER A 197 9.27 8.40 1.26
C SER A 197 9.97 7.06 1.03
N VAL A 198 10.40 6.79 -0.22
CA VAL A 198 11.06 5.55 -0.65
C VAL A 198 12.26 5.82 -1.56
N ASP A 199 13.18 4.86 -1.59
CA ASP A 199 14.39 4.90 -2.42
C ASP A 199 14.21 4.05 -3.69
N GLU A 200 13.33 3.04 -3.63
CA GLU A 200 13.05 2.11 -4.73
C GLU A 200 11.56 1.79 -4.84
N VAL A 201 11.04 1.77 -6.07
CA VAL A 201 9.69 1.35 -6.41
C VAL A 201 9.76 0.06 -7.22
N VAL A 202 9.10 -0.98 -6.70
CA VAL A 202 8.93 -2.28 -7.34
C VAL A 202 7.52 -2.36 -7.91
N LEU A 203 7.43 -2.46 -9.23
CA LEU A 203 6.17 -2.60 -9.97
C LEU A 203 6.03 -4.04 -10.43
N ALA A 204 4.96 -4.73 -10.03
CA ALA A 204 4.72 -6.12 -10.43
C ALA A 204 3.41 -6.25 -11.21
N GLY A 205 3.49 -6.75 -12.44
CA GLY A 205 2.34 -6.94 -13.34
C GLY A 205 2.72 -6.85 -14.82
N ASP A 206 1.71 -6.68 -15.68
CA ASP A 206 1.92 -6.48 -17.11
C ASP A 206 2.31 -5.01 -17.40
N MET A 207 3.62 -4.75 -17.45
CA MET A 207 4.17 -3.40 -17.68
C MET A 207 4.37 -3.04 -19.15
N THR A 208 3.78 -3.80 -20.09
CA THR A 208 4.01 -3.67 -21.54
C THR A 208 3.83 -2.25 -22.08
N SER A 209 2.84 -1.52 -21.59
CA SER A 209 2.53 -0.14 -22.00
C SER A 209 3.02 0.93 -21.02
N MET A 210 3.87 0.56 -20.05
CA MET A 210 4.19 1.40 -18.89
C MET A 210 5.56 2.11 -18.98
N LEU A 211 6.20 2.13 -20.15
CA LEU A 211 7.46 2.88 -20.35
C LEU A 211 7.39 4.35 -19.88
N PRO A 212 6.31 5.12 -20.13
CA PRO A 212 6.21 6.49 -19.61
C PRO A 212 6.21 6.58 -18.08
N LEU A 213 5.66 5.57 -17.38
CA LEU A 213 5.71 5.49 -15.93
C LEU A 213 7.16 5.28 -15.45
N VAL A 214 7.89 4.35 -16.06
CA VAL A 214 9.30 4.08 -15.71
C VAL A 214 10.13 5.35 -15.85
N HIS A 215 10.04 6.04 -16.99
CA HIS A 215 10.73 7.33 -17.19
C HIS A 215 10.31 8.39 -16.17
N ARG A 216 9.03 8.41 -15.77
CA ARG A 216 8.53 9.37 -14.81
C ARG A 216 9.08 9.13 -13.41
N LEU A 217 9.19 7.87 -12.99
CA LEU A 217 9.79 7.46 -11.73
C LEU A 217 11.29 7.75 -11.72
N HIS A 218 12.00 7.46 -12.81
CA HIS A 218 13.40 7.86 -13.00
C HIS A 218 13.61 9.37 -12.91
N GLY A 219 12.75 10.16 -13.56
CA GLY A 219 12.79 11.61 -13.46
C GLY A 219 12.53 12.14 -12.04
N ALA A 220 11.94 11.32 -11.16
CA ALA A 220 11.77 11.62 -9.73
C ALA A 220 12.97 11.17 -8.87
N GLY A 221 13.96 10.49 -9.45
CA GLY A 221 15.17 10.04 -8.76
C GLY A 221 14.99 8.78 -7.91
N VAL A 222 13.92 8.02 -8.11
CA VAL A 222 13.73 6.71 -7.44
C VAL A 222 14.22 5.58 -8.33
N ARG A 223 14.80 4.55 -7.71
CA ARG A 223 15.17 3.31 -8.40
C ARG A 223 13.89 2.56 -8.79
N VAL A 224 13.84 2.00 -9.99
CA VAL A 224 12.66 1.30 -10.52
C VAL A 224 13.00 -0.15 -10.81
N VAL A 225 12.30 -1.05 -10.13
CA VAL A 225 12.34 -2.49 -10.42
C VAL A 225 11.03 -2.91 -11.05
N VAL A 226 11.09 -3.63 -12.15
CA VAL A 226 9.92 -4.18 -12.82
C VAL A 226 9.92 -5.69 -12.66
N VAL A 227 8.81 -6.24 -12.18
CA VAL A 227 8.52 -7.67 -12.14
C VAL A 227 7.43 -7.95 -13.16
N GLY A 228 7.66 -8.90 -14.05
CA GLY A 228 6.65 -9.27 -15.04
C GLY A 228 7.07 -10.45 -15.90
N PRO A 229 6.23 -10.77 -16.91
CA PRO A 229 6.41 -11.96 -17.72
C PRO A 229 7.55 -11.82 -18.73
N ALA A 230 8.05 -12.96 -19.23
CA ALA A 230 9.11 -13.04 -20.24
C ALA A 230 8.82 -12.28 -21.56
N HIS A 231 7.54 -11.99 -21.86
CA HIS A 231 7.15 -11.22 -23.04
C HIS A 231 7.13 -9.69 -22.81
N THR A 232 7.48 -9.20 -21.61
CA THR A 232 7.60 -7.76 -21.36
C THR A 232 8.54 -7.12 -22.41
N PRO A 233 8.15 -6.03 -23.08
CA PRO A 233 8.95 -5.36 -24.11
C PRO A 233 10.36 -4.97 -23.67
N HIS A 234 11.30 -5.02 -24.62
CA HIS A 234 12.71 -4.74 -24.36
C HIS A 234 12.97 -3.29 -23.91
N ASP A 235 12.20 -2.33 -24.43
CA ASP A 235 12.29 -0.93 -24.04
C ASP A 235 11.96 -0.70 -22.56
N VAL A 236 10.92 -1.35 -22.03
CA VAL A 236 10.58 -1.33 -20.60
C VAL A 236 11.70 -1.95 -19.76
N ARG A 237 12.19 -3.13 -20.17
CA ARG A 237 13.29 -3.82 -19.47
C ARG A 237 14.58 -3.00 -19.44
N ALA A 238 14.89 -2.32 -20.54
CA ALA A 238 16.09 -1.49 -20.66
C ALA A 238 15.95 -0.16 -19.91
N ALA A 239 14.73 0.34 -19.77
CA ALA A 239 14.45 1.59 -19.07
C ALA A 239 14.38 1.42 -17.55
N CYS A 240 14.09 0.25 -17.00
CA CYS A 240 14.12 0.04 -15.54
C CYS A 240 15.54 -0.25 -15.03
N ASP A 241 15.80 -0.04 -13.74
CA ASP A 241 17.11 -0.32 -13.13
C ASP A 241 17.35 -1.82 -12.93
N GLU A 242 16.27 -2.60 -12.80
CA GLU A 242 16.32 -4.05 -12.72
C GLU A 242 14.99 -4.63 -13.18
N PHE A 243 15.09 -5.64 -14.04
CA PHE A 243 13.95 -6.45 -14.44
C PHE A 243 14.04 -7.82 -13.77
N LEU A 244 12.94 -8.25 -13.15
CA LEU A 244 12.77 -9.56 -12.54
C LEU A 244 11.73 -10.34 -13.33
N ASP A 245 12.13 -11.48 -13.86
CA ASP A 245 11.20 -12.40 -14.50
C ASP A 245 10.36 -13.10 -13.43
N GLU A 246 9.04 -13.10 -13.59
CA GLU A 246 8.11 -13.66 -12.61
C GLU A 246 8.30 -15.17 -12.40
N ASP A 247 8.69 -15.92 -13.44
CA ASP A 247 8.94 -17.36 -13.32
C ASP A 247 10.17 -17.63 -12.45
N SER A 248 11.17 -16.73 -12.47
CA SER A 248 12.37 -16.84 -11.63
C SER A 248 12.08 -16.69 -10.13
N LEU A 249 10.91 -16.19 -9.77
CA LEU A 249 10.48 -16.00 -8.38
C LEU A 249 9.76 -17.25 -7.81
N LEU A 250 9.41 -18.22 -8.66
CA LEU A 250 8.73 -19.46 -8.27
C LEU A 250 9.69 -20.58 -7.85
N GLY A 251 11.01 -20.36 -7.94
CA GLY A 251 12.01 -21.27 -7.35
C GLY A 251 12.55 -22.36 -8.27
N GLU A 252 13.05 -21.99 -9.46
CA GLU A 252 14.22 -22.67 -10.04
C GLU A 252 15.42 -21.71 -10.04
N PRO A 253 16.64 -22.17 -9.73
CA PRO A 253 17.82 -21.32 -9.78
C PRO A 253 18.02 -20.82 -11.21
N ALA A 254 17.73 -19.55 -11.44
CA ALA A 254 17.93 -18.90 -12.73
C ALA A 254 19.40 -19.05 -13.16
N ALA A 255 19.62 -19.74 -14.28
CA ALA A 255 20.90 -19.72 -14.98
C ALA A 255 21.29 -18.25 -15.24
N PRO A 256 22.58 -17.89 -15.10
CA PRO A 256 22.99 -16.49 -15.14
C PRO A 256 22.61 -15.87 -16.48
N ALA A 257 21.79 -14.83 -16.42
CA ALA A 257 21.43 -14.00 -17.57
C ALA A 257 22.71 -13.59 -18.30
N GLY A 258 22.87 -14.11 -19.52
CA GLY A 258 24.01 -13.83 -20.37
C GLY A 258 24.15 -12.32 -20.55
N ARG A 259 25.32 -11.79 -20.21
CA ARG A 259 25.68 -10.39 -20.47
C ARG A 259 25.45 -10.12 -21.97
N HIS A 260 24.46 -9.30 -22.30
CA HIS A 260 24.36 -8.73 -23.63
C HIS A 260 25.65 -7.94 -23.89
N ARG A 261 26.49 -8.48 -24.79
CA ARG A 261 27.65 -7.76 -25.31
C ARG A 261 27.14 -6.60 -26.18
N ALA A 262 27.75 -5.45 -25.94
CA ALA A 262 27.62 -4.20 -26.69
C ALA A 262 27.89 -4.38 -28.19
#